data_AF-A0A2V8K823-F1
#
_entry.id   AF-A0A2V8K823-F1
#
_cell.length_a   1.000
_cell.length_b   1.000
_cell.length_c   1.000
_cell.angle_alpha   90.00
_cell.angle_beta   90.00
_cell.angle_gamma   90.00
#
_symmetry.space_group_name_H-M   'P 1'
#
loop_
_entity.id
_entity.type
_entity.pdbx_description
1 polymer ?
#
loop_
_entity_poly.entity_id
_entity_poly.type
_entity_poly.pdbx_seq_one_letter_code
_entity_poly.pdbx_strand_id
1 'polypeptide(L)'
;MHLRGKAMSMEAILPSGQTMMLSHVNNFNFNWHNNYVYSDDVAPLLPKGAILKITSWYDNTANNPHNPDPNQWVGFGDRTVDEMGHAWVNITYMSDEDFQAEVAKRKADTQIAQQQE
;
A
#
# COMPACT_ATOMS: atom_id res chain seq x y z
N MET A 1 -5.52 9.85 -4.40
CA MET A 1 -6.60 10.51 -3.63
C MET A 1 -6.80 11.92 -4.17
N HIS A 2 -7.86 12.64 -3.80
CA HIS A 2 -8.02 14.04 -4.17
C HIS A 2 -7.58 14.98 -3.02
N LEU A 3 -8.16 16.18 -2.97
CA LEU A 3 -7.69 17.32 -2.20
C LEU A 3 -7.68 17.11 -0.69
N ARG A 4 -8.60 16.28 -0.16
CA ARG A 4 -8.65 16.00 1.28
C ARG A 4 -7.79 14.80 1.66
N GLY A 5 -7.13 14.12 0.72
CA GLY A 5 -6.26 12.99 1.01
C GLY A 5 -5.14 13.36 1.99
N LYS A 6 -4.96 12.55 3.05
CA LYS A 6 -3.95 12.77 4.09
C LYS A 6 -2.90 11.67 4.12
N ALA A 7 -3.37 10.43 4.08
CA ALA A 7 -2.51 9.26 4.13
C ALA A 7 -3.18 8.09 3.41
N MET A 8 -2.37 7.11 3.01
CA MET A 8 -2.87 5.83 2.50
C MET A 8 -1.92 4.72 2.96
N SER A 9 -2.48 3.57 3.27
CA SER A 9 -1.72 2.35 3.53
C SER A 9 -2.26 1.19 2.73
N MET A 10 -1.37 0.25 2.45
CA MET A 10 -1.69 -1.05 1.88
C MET A 10 -1.09 -2.13 2.78
N GLU A 11 -1.94 -3.02 3.27
CA GLU A 11 -1.58 -4.12 4.17
C GLU A 11 -1.96 -5.45 3.51
N ALA A 12 -1.16 -6.50 3.74
CA ALA A 12 -1.55 -7.87 3.45
C ALA A 12 -1.96 -8.56 4.75
N ILE A 13 -3.18 -9.07 4.80
CA ILE A 13 -3.66 -9.97 5.86
C ILE A 13 -3.43 -11.39 5.35
N LEU A 14 -2.49 -12.10 5.97
CA LEU A 14 -2.10 -13.45 5.59
C LEU A 14 -3.15 -14.49 6.06
N PRO A 15 -3.21 -15.69 5.45
CA PRO A 15 -4.09 -16.77 5.91
C PRO A 15 -3.88 -17.18 7.38
N SER A 16 -2.70 -16.92 7.94
CA SER A 16 -2.40 -17.12 9.36
C SER A 16 -3.08 -16.11 10.29
N GLY A 17 -3.69 -15.04 9.76
CA GLY A 17 -4.21 -13.90 10.50
C GLY A 17 -3.18 -12.80 10.75
N GLN A 18 -1.90 -13.03 10.43
CA GLN A 18 -0.86 -12.00 10.55
C GLN A 18 -1.08 -10.88 9.53
N THR A 19 -0.92 -9.63 9.96
CA THR A 19 -0.95 -8.47 9.07
C THR A 19 0.47 -7.99 8.78
N MET A 20 0.77 -7.75 7.51
CA MET A 20 2.04 -7.21 7.02
C MET A 20 1.79 -5.87 6.33
N MET A 21 2.45 -4.81 6.79
CA MET A 21 2.43 -3.52 6.10
C MET A 21 3.24 -3.64 4.79
N LEU A 22 2.62 -3.35 3.65
CA LEU A 22 3.31 -3.32 2.37
C LEU A 22 3.81 -1.91 2.10
N SER A 23 2.90 -0.94 2.07
CA SER A 23 3.20 0.45 1.74
C SER A 23 2.43 1.40 2.65
N HIS A 24 3.08 2.50 3.03
CA HIS A 24 2.46 3.54 3.84
C HIS A 24 3.00 4.91 3.43
N VAL A 25 2.09 5.79 2.99
CA VAL A 25 2.36 7.21 2.79
C VAL A 25 1.60 7.97 3.87
N ASN A 26 2.34 8.56 4.82
CA ASN A 26 1.78 9.27 5.97
C ASN A 26 1.50 10.77 5.72
N ASN A 27 2.07 11.33 4.66
CA ASN A 27 1.92 12.74 4.27
C ASN A 27 1.69 12.84 2.76
N PHE A 28 0.47 12.51 2.34
CA PHE A 28 0.07 12.57 0.95
C PHE A 28 -0.01 14.02 0.46
N ASN A 29 0.46 14.27 -0.77
CA ASN A 29 0.32 15.55 -1.45
C ASN A 29 -0.37 15.31 -2.79
N PHE A 30 -1.55 15.91 -2.98
CA PHE A 30 -2.34 15.75 -4.20
C PHE A 30 -1.59 16.14 -5.47
N ASN A 31 -0.62 17.05 -5.39
CA ASN A 31 0.15 17.44 -6.57
C ASN A 31 1.18 16.39 -6.99
N TRP A 32 1.50 15.40 -6.15
CA TRP A 32 2.56 14.42 -6.37
C TRP A 32 2.02 12.99 -6.38
N HIS A 33 1.98 12.40 -7.58
CA HIS A 33 1.59 11.01 -7.79
C HIS A 33 2.81 10.19 -8.17
N ASN A 34 3.45 9.58 -7.17
CA ASN A 34 4.69 8.82 -7.33
C ASN A 34 4.43 7.31 -7.30
N ASN A 35 5.22 6.57 -8.06
CA ASN A 35 5.29 5.12 -7.97
C ASN A 35 6.40 4.74 -6.97
N TYR A 36 6.06 3.90 -6.00
CA TYR A 36 7.02 3.28 -5.10
C TYR A 36 7.19 1.83 -5.52
N VAL A 37 8.36 1.50 -6.06
CA VAL A 37 8.66 0.18 -6.63
C VAL A 37 9.65 -0.53 -5.71
N TYR A 38 9.34 -1.76 -5.31
CA TYR A 38 10.26 -2.60 -4.56
C TYR A 38 11.42 -3.06 -5.44
N SER A 39 12.59 -3.27 -4.85
CA SER A 39 13.63 -4.10 -5.48
C SER A 39 13.18 -5.56 -5.50
N ASP A 40 13.62 -6.31 -6.52
CA ASP A 40 13.11 -7.66 -6.81
C ASP A 40 13.21 -8.64 -5.63
N ASP A 41 14.29 -8.55 -4.87
CA ASP A 41 14.64 -9.40 -3.73
C ASP A 41 13.84 -9.09 -2.45
N VAL A 42 13.27 -7.88 -2.35
CA VAL A 42 12.49 -7.43 -1.19
C VAL A 42 11.01 -7.22 -1.50
N ALA A 43 10.60 -7.40 -2.76
CA ALA A 43 9.19 -7.37 -3.14
C ALA A 43 8.38 -8.41 -2.32
N PRO A 44 7.28 -8.05 -1.66
CA PRO A 44 6.56 -8.97 -0.78
C PRO A 44 6.04 -10.22 -1.49
N LEU A 45 6.38 -11.40 -0.96
CA LEU A 45 5.80 -12.68 -1.38
C LEU A 45 4.50 -12.93 -0.61
N LEU A 46 3.37 -12.93 -1.31
CA LEU A 46 2.05 -13.12 -0.71
C LEU A 46 1.54 -14.53 -1.00
N PRO A 47 1.27 -15.36 0.04
CA PRO A 47 0.71 -16.68 -0.17
C PRO A 47 -0.73 -16.60 -0.68
N LYS A 48 -1.18 -17.66 -1.35
CA LYS A 48 -2.58 -17.82 -1.75
C LYS A 48 -3.52 -17.60 -0.56
N GLY A 49 -4.57 -16.81 -0.78
CA GLY A 49 -5.54 -16.45 0.26
C GLY A 49 -5.16 -15.22 1.08
N ALA A 50 -4.02 -14.57 0.81
CA ALA A 50 -3.74 -13.25 1.37
C ALA A 50 -4.79 -12.21 0.89
N ILE A 51 -5.23 -11.35 1.80
CA ILE A 51 -6.16 -10.26 1.52
C ILE A 51 -5.39 -8.95 1.50
N LEU A 52 -5.49 -8.19 0.42
CA LEU A 52 -4.98 -6.82 0.38
C LEU A 52 -6.02 -5.87 0.96
N LYS A 53 -5.66 -5.16 2.02
CA LYS A 53 -6.46 -4.13 2.65
C LYS A 53 -5.84 -2.77 2.38
N ILE A 54 -6.63 -1.89 1.76
CA ILE A 54 -6.23 -0.50 1.50
C ILE A 54 -7.00 0.39 2.47
N THR A 55 -6.29 1.25 3.19
CA THR A 55 -6.89 2.25 4.07
C THR A 55 -6.51 3.63 3.57
N SER A 56 -7.50 4.50 3.38
CA SER A 56 -7.30 5.90 2.98
C SER A 56 -7.82 6.82 4.08
N TRP A 57 -7.04 7.84 4.42
CA TRP A 57 -7.42 8.86 5.40
C TRP A 57 -7.62 10.20 4.71
N TYR A 58 -8.65 10.92 5.15
CA TYR A 58 -8.98 12.24 4.63
C TYR A 58 -9.02 13.28 5.75
N ASP A 59 -8.53 14.48 5.49
CA ASP A 59 -8.56 15.63 6.38
C ASP A 59 -9.60 16.65 5.91
N ASN A 60 -10.79 16.58 6.53
CA ASN A 60 -11.88 17.51 6.25
C ASN A 60 -11.92 18.69 7.25
N THR A 61 -10.84 18.97 7.97
CA THR A 61 -10.81 20.10 8.90
C THR A 61 -10.71 21.43 8.15
N ALA A 62 -11.13 22.52 8.81
CA ALA A 62 -10.96 23.88 8.28
C ALA A 62 -9.50 24.34 8.19
N ASN A 63 -8.57 23.60 8.82
CA ASN A 63 -7.14 23.91 8.81
C ASN A 63 -6.40 23.28 7.62
N ASN A 64 -7.05 22.40 6.85
CA ASN A 64 -6.47 21.86 5.63
C ASN A 64 -6.56 22.91 4.50
N PRO A 65 -5.44 23.53 4.07
CA PRO A 65 -5.47 24.58 3.05
C PRO A 65 -5.89 24.05 1.67
N HIS A 66 -5.87 22.74 1.46
CA HIS A 66 -6.33 22.10 0.23
C HIS A 66 -7.84 21.81 0.24
N ASN A 67 -8.52 21.92 1.39
CA ASN A 67 -9.95 21.69 1.51
C ASN A 67 -10.73 22.96 1.12
N PRO A 68 -11.44 22.98 -0.03
CA PRO A 68 -12.12 24.19 -0.50
C PRO A 68 -13.35 24.55 0.35
N ASP A 69 -13.98 23.57 0.98
CA ASP A 69 -15.12 23.77 1.88
C ASP A 69 -15.17 22.62 2.91
N PRO A 70 -14.85 22.88 4.19
CA PRO A 70 -14.88 21.87 5.26
C PRO A 70 -16.29 21.48 5.70
N ASN A 71 -17.32 22.27 5.39
CA ASN A 71 -18.70 21.99 5.80
C ASN A 71 -19.47 21.15 4.77
N GLN A 72 -18.92 20.98 3.57
CA GLN A 72 -19.56 20.22 2.52
C GLN A 72 -19.44 18.71 2.78
N TRP A 73 -20.56 17.98 2.61
CA TRP A 73 -20.51 16.53 2.48
C TRP A 73 -19.95 16.15 1.10
N VAL A 74 -18.91 15.31 1.06
CA VAL A 74 -18.21 14.90 -0.16
C VAL A 74 -18.18 13.38 -0.24
N GLY A 75 -18.47 12.85 -1.42
CA GLY A 75 -18.42 11.42 -1.72
C GLY A 75 -17.43 11.09 -2.83
N PHE A 76 -17.51 9.86 -3.32
CA PHE A 76 -16.72 9.41 -4.46
C PHE A 76 -17.12 10.14 -5.75
N GLY A 77 -16.15 10.51 -6.58
CA GLY A 77 -16.37 11.02 -7.92
C GLY A 77 -15.07 11.41 -8.65
N ASP A 78 -15.18 11.64 -9.96
CA ASP A 78 -14.02 11.89 -10.82
C ASP A 78 -13.57 13.36 -10.84
N ARG A 79 -14.37 14.28 -10.29
CA ARG A 79 -14.02 15.70 -10.23
C ARG A 79 -13.03 15.94 -9.10
N THR A 80 -12.12 16.91 -9.26
CA THR A 80 -11.15 17.29 -8.22
C THR A 80 -11.79 17.66 -6.88
N VAL A 81 -13.05 18.13 -6.89
CA VAL A 81 -13.80 18.49 -5.67
C VAL A 81 -14.51 17.31 -5.00
N ASP A 82 -14.67 16.19 -5.72
CA ASP A 82 -15.08 14.90 -5.17
C ASP A 82 -13.85 14.18 -4.57
N GLU A 83 -14.02 13.01 -3.95
CA GLU A 83 -12.90 12.23 -3.41
C GLU A 83 -12.67 10.89 -4.14
N MET A 84 -11.44 10.38 -4.03
CA MET A 84 -11.05 9.05 -4.48
C MET A 84 -10.13 8.38 -3.47
N GLY A 85 -10.31 7.08 -3.24
CA GLY A 85 -9.44 6.24 -2.41
C GLY A 85 -8.88 5.08 -3.22
N HIS A 86 -7.96 5.35 -4.13
CA HIS A 86 -7.45 4.39 -5.11
C HIS A 86 -5.94 4.18 -4.93
N ALA A 87 -5.52 2.91 -4.80
CA ALA A 87 -4.14 2.49 -4.94
C ALA A 87 -3.93 1.76 -6.27
N TRP A 88 -2.95 2.19 -7.07
CA TRP A 88 -2.50 1.45 -8.24
C TRP A 88 -1.46 0.42 -7.82
N VAL A 89 -1.71 -0.86 -8.12
CA VAL A 89 -0.87 -1.97 -7.67
C VAL A 89 -0.58 -2.90 -8.84
N ASN A 90 0.72 -3.12 -9.11
CA ASN A 90 1.17 -4.16 -10.03
C ASN A 90 1.39 -5.45 -9.24
N ILE A 91 0.85 -6.56 -9.75
CA ILE A 91 0.96 -7.89 -9.14
C ILE A 91 1.43 -8.87 -10.21
N THR A 92 2.43 -9.68 -9.88
CA THR A 92 2.86 -10.83 -10.68
C THR A 92 2.41 -12.10 -9.99
N TYR A 93 1.69 -12.95 -10.71
CA TYR A 93 1.28 -14.26 -10.21
C TYR A 93 2.38 -15.29 -10.45
N MET A 94 2.56 -16.19 -9.49
CA MET A 94 3.52 -17.30 -9.55
C MET A 94 2.77 -18.63 -9.47
N SER A 95 3.37 -19.68 -10.03
CA SER A 95 2.93 -21.05 -9.73
C SER A 95 3.24 -21.37 -8.26
N ASP A 96 2.56 -22.37 -7.69
CA ASP A 96 2.85 -22.84 -6.34
C ASP A 96 4.31 -23.33 -6.23
N GLU A 97 4.85 -23.95 -7.29
CA GLU A 97 6.24 -24.41 -7.35
C GLU A 97 7.23 -23.24 -7.28
N ASP A 98 7.08 -22.23 -8.15
CA ASP A 98 7.97 -21.07 -8.19
C ASP A 98 7.90 -20.27 -6.89
N PHE A 99 6.70 -20.15 -6.30
CA PHE A 99 6.52 -19.48 -5.02
C PHE A 99 7.30 -20.18 -3.89
N GLN A 100 7.20 -21.51 -3.79
CA GLN A 100 7.96 -22.25 -2.77
C GLN A 100 9.46 -22.16 -3.00
N ALA A 101 9.91 -22.22 -4.26
CA ALA A 101 11.33 -22.08 -4.60
C ALA A 101 11.88 -20.71 -4.16
N GLU A 102 11.16 -19.62 -4.45
CA GLU A 102 11.58 -18.26 -4.08
C GLU A 102 11.53 -18.04 -2.55
N VAL A 103 10.52 -18.58 -1.86
CA VAL A 103 10.47 -18.55 -0.38
C VAL A 103 11.66 -19.28 0.24
N ALA A 104 12.02 -20.45 -0.28
CA ALA A 104 13.16 -21.23 0.21
C ALA A 104 14.48 -20.48 -0.01
N LYS A 105 14.65 -19.90 -1.21
CA LYS A 105 15.83 -19.08 -1.55
C LYS A 105 16.00 -17.91 -0.59
N ARG A 106 14.97 -17.07 -0.38
CA ARG A 106 15.06 -15.90 0.51
C ARG A 106 15.35 -16.27 1.97
N LYS A 107 14.84 -17.41 2.44
CA LYS A 107 15.15 -17.93 3.77
C LYS A 107 16.63 -18.30 3.91
N ALA A 108 17.20 -18.95 2.90
CA ALA A 108 18.62 -19.30 2.89
C ALA A 108 19.51 -18.03 2.88
N ASP A 109 19.18 -17.06 2.04
CA ASP A 109 19.93 -15.79 1.94
C ASP A 109 19.93 -15.04 3.28
N THR A 110 18.78 -14.99 3.96
CA THR A 110 18.65 -14.36 5.29
C THR A 110 19.50 -15.07 6.35
N GLN A 111 19.53 -16.42 6.33
CA GLN A 111 20.33 -17.19 7.29
C GLN A 111 21.84 -17.01 7.06
N ILE A 112 22.26 -16.90 5.79
CA ILE A 112 23.66 -16.65 5.44
C ILE A 112 24.09 -15.27 5.94
N ALA A 113 23.27 -14.23 5.72
CA ALA A 113 23.54 -12.89 6.21
C ALA A 113 23.71 -12.85 7.74
N GLN A 114 22.84 -13.55 8.48
CA GLN A 114 22.90 -13.62 9.95
C GLN A 114 24.10 -14.38 10.52
N GLN A 115 24.76 -15.24 9.74
CA GLN A 115 25.96 -15.98 10.17
C GLN A 115 27.26 -15.20 9.91
N GLN A 116 27.18 -14.10 9.16
CA GLN A 116 28.34 -13.27 8.80
C GLN A 116 28.47 -12.03 9.70
N GLU A 117 27.52 -11.80 10.61
CA GLU A 117 27.55 -10.80 11.69
C GLU A 117 28.01 -11.42 13.01
#